data_AF-R6R373-F1
#
_entry.id   AF-R6R373-F1
#
_cell.length_a   1.000
_cell.length_b   1.000
_cell.length_c   1.000
_cell.angle_alpha   90.00
_cell.angle_beta   90.00
_cell.angle_gamma   90.00
#
_symmetry.space_group_name_H-M   'P 1'
#
loop_
_entity.id
_entity.type
_entity.pdbx_description
1 polymer ?
#
loop_
_entity_poly.entity_id
_entity_poly.type
_entity_poly.pdbx_seq_one_letter_code
_entity_poly.pdbx_strand_id
1 'polypeptide(L)' 'MTFEEKLEKLEEIVNKLENEKLNLESSIALYQEAKKLSDELNKELNESINKMSYIVENGQIKSIETIENTSKDI' A
#
# COMPACT_ATOMS: atom_id res chain seq x y z
N MET A 1 4.54 8.91 -10.62
CA MET A 1 4.34 7.47 -10.69
C MET A 1 2.86 7.18 -10.56
N THR A 2 2.33 6.30 -11.40
CA THR A 2 0.97 5.74 -11.26
C THR A 2 0.91 4.78 -10.07
N PHE A 3 -0.29 4.33 -9.72
CA PHE A 3 -0.47 3.30 -8.68
C PHE A 3 0.26 2.01 -9.05
N GLU A 4 0.14 1.57 -10.30
CA GLU A 4 0.78 0.36 -10.83
C GLU A 4 2.30 0.47 -10.79
N GLU A 5 2.87 1.61 -11.20
CA GLU A 5 4.32 1.85 -11.13
C GLU A 5 4.85 1.82 -9.69
N LYS A 6 4.07 2.33 -8.72
CA LYS A 6 4.42 2.27 -7.29
C LYS A 6 4.35 0.83 -6.76
N LEU A 7 3.37 0.06 -7.21
CA LEU A 7 3.19 -1.33 -6.81
C LEU A 7 4.34 -2.20 -7.35
N GLU A 8 4.66 -2.07 -8.64
CA GLU A 8 5.78 -2.77 -9.27
C GLU A 8 7.10 -2.45 -8.57
N LYS A 9 7.34 -1.16 -8.26
CA LYS A 9 8.52 -0.75 -7.50
C LYS A 9 8.56 -1.35 -6.09
N LEU A 10 7.42 -1.46 -5.40
CA LEU A 10 7.35 -2.10 -4.08
C LEU A 10 7.70 -3.59 -4.19
N GLU A 11 7.19 -4.29 -5.20
CA GLU A 11 7.50 -5.70 -5.47
C GLU A 11 9.00 -5.90 -5.77
N GLU A 12 9.62 -5.02 -6.54
CA GLU A 12 11.06 -5.04 -6.77
C GLU A 12 11.86 -4.89 -5.46
N ILE A 13 11.45 -3.96 -4.58
CA ILE A 13 12.13 -3.75 -3.30
C ILE A 13 11.99 -4.97 -2.39
N VAL A 14 10.80 -5.59 -2.33
CA VAL A 14 10.57 -6.82 -1.56
C VAL A 14 11.45 -7.95 -2.09
N ASN A 15 11.49 -8.13 -3.42
CA ASN A 15 12.34 -9.14 -4.04
C ASN A 15 13.83 -8.93 -3.70
N LYS A 16 14.32 -7.69 -3.68
CA LYS A 16 15.70 -7.38 -3.28
C LYS A 16 15.95 -7.71 -1.81
N LEU A 17 15.01 -7.38 -0.93
CA LEU A 17 15.10 -7.68 0.50
C LEU A 17 15.12 -9.19 0.79
N GLU A 18 14.42 -10.00 -0.01
CA GLU A 18 14.35 -11.46 0.17
C GLU A 18 15.52 -12.21 -0.47
N ASN A 19 15.98 -11.78 -1.64
CA ASN A 19 16.88 -12.58 -2.48
C ASN A 19 18.33 -12.08 -2.52
N GLU A 20 18.59 -10.83 -2.14
CA GLU A 20 19.95 -10.26 -2.20
C GLU A 20 20.66 -10.28 -0.84
N LYS A 21 21.98 -10.52 -0.87
CA LYS A 21 22.84 -10.30 0.29
C LYS A 21 23.13 -8.81 0.44
N LEU A 22 22.20 -8.12 1.09
CA LEU A 22 22.30 -6.71 1.41
C LEU A 22 23.08 -6.51 2.71
N ASN A 23 23.85 -5.41 2.77
CA ASN A 23 24.38 -4.94 4.04
C ASN A 23 23.26 -4.28 4.86
N LEU A 24 23.47 -4.14 6.17
CA LEU A 24 22.47 -3.61 7.10
C LEU A 24 21.93 -2.24 6.69
N GLU A 25 22.81 -1.33 6.24
CA GLU A 25 22.43 0.03 5.87
C GLU A 25 21.52 0.05 4.63
N SER A 26 21.86 -0.75 3.61
CA SER A 26 21.04 -0.93 2.41
C SER A 26 19.69 -1.58 2.74
N SER A 27 19.65 -2.59 3.61
CA SER A 27 18.39 -3.21 4.06
C SER A 27 17.49 -2.22 4.78
N ILE A 28 18.05 -1.36 5.64
CA ILE A 28 17.28 -0.31 6.35
C ILE A 28 16.72 0.71 5.36
N ALA A 29 17.51 1.16 4.39
CA ALA A 29 17.07 2.11 3.39
C ALA A 29 15.92 1.56 2.52
N LEU A 30 16.08 0.33 2.02
CA LEU A 30 15.05 -0.35 1.23
C LEU A 30 13.78 -0.60 2.04
N TYR A 31 13.89 -0.98 3.31
CA TYR A 31 12.73 -1.14 4.18
C TYR A 31 11.97 0.18 4.39
N GLN A 32 12.69 1.29 4.63
CA GLN A 32 12.05 2.59 4.78
C GLN A 32 11.34 3.04 3.50
N GLU A 33 11.96 2.78 2.34
CA GLU A 33 11.35 3.07 1.05
C GLU A 33 10.11 2.20 0.80
N ALA A 34 10.18 0.90 1.06
CA ALA A 34 9.05 -0.01 0.97
C ALA A 34 7.90 0.42 1.88
N LYS A 35 8.21 0.81 3.13
CA LYS A 35 7.19 1.28 4.08
C LYS A 35 6.49 2.52 3.57
N LYS A 36 7.24 3.49 3.05
CA LYS A 36 6.67 4.72 2.48
C LYS A 36 5.79 4.43 1.27
N LEU A 37 6.25 3.59 0.34
CA LEU A 37 5.46 3.19 -0.84
C LEU A 37 4.18 2.46 -0.44
N SER A 38 4.26 1.55 0.55
CA SER A 38 3.10 0.85 1.09
C SER A 38 2.08 1.80 1.70
N ASP A 39 2.52 2.81 2.45
CA ASP A 39 1.62 3.80 3.05
C ASP A 39 0.96 4.70 1.98
N GLU A 40 1.71 5.08 0.93
CA GLU A 40 1.18 5.84 -0.20
C GLU A 40 0.14 5.05 -1.00
N LEU A 41 0.41 3.78 -1.31
CA LEU A 41 -0.52 2.89 -2.01
C LEU A 41 -1.81 2.68 -1.20
N ASN A 42 -1.69 2.44 0.11
CA ASN A 42 -2.85 2.31 1.00
C ASN A 42 -3.69 3.59 1.02
N LYS A 43 -3.05 4.76 1.09
CA LYS A 43 -3.75 6.05 1.07
C LYS A 43 -4.50 6.25 -0.25
N GLU A 44 -3.85 6.01 -1.39
CA GLU A 44 -4.43 6.18 -2.72
C GLU A 44 -5.62 5.22 -2.94
N LEU A 45 -5.49 3.98 -2.47
CA LEU A 45 -6.58 3.00 -2.48
C LEU A 45 -7.75 3.46 -1.61
N ASN A 46 -7.50 3.88 -0.38
CA ASN A 46 -8.54 4.36 0.54
C ASN A 46 -9.25 5.61 0.01
N GLU A 47 -8.51 6.55 -0.58
CA GLU A 47 -9.11 7.72 -1.21
C GLU A 47 -10.02 7.34 -2.38
N SER A 48 -9.62 6.35 -3.17
CA SER A 48 -10.43 5.84 -4.29
C SER A 48 -11.70 5.15 -3.79
N ILE A 49 -11.59 4.32 -2.75
CA ILE A 49 -12.74 3.69 -2.07
C ILE A 49 -13.68 4.75 -1.50
N ASN A 50 -13.15 5.78 -0.84
CA ASN A 50 -13.95 6.87 -0.28
C ASN A 50 -14.68 7.67 -1.36
N LYS A 51 -14.03 7.96 -2.50
CA LYS A 51 -14.71 8.62 -3.63
C LYS A 51 -15.85 7.76 -4.17
N MET A 52 -15.63 6.44 -4.28
CA MET A 52 -16.69 5.51 -4.66
C MET A 52 -17.82 5.48 -3.62
N SER A 53 -17.52 5.54 -2.32
CA SER A 53 -18.54 5.55 -1.27
C SER A 53 -19.40 6.82 -1.27
N TYR A 54 -18.84 8.00 -1.58
CA TYR A 54 -19.62 9.22 -1.76
C TYR A 54 -20.54 9.18 -2.99
N ILE A 55 -20.08 8.58 -4.10
CA ILE A 55 -20.91 8.36 -5.29
C ILE A 55 -22.09 7.42 -4.95
N VAL A 56 -21.83 6.41 -4.11
CA VAL A 56 -22.84 5.48 -3.60
C VAL A 56 -23.89 6.17 -2.72
N GLU A 57 -23.50 7.16 -1.91
CA GLU A 57 -24.40 7.90 -1.01
C GLU A 57 -25.40 8.78 -1.77
N ASN A 58 -25.01 9.32 -2.94
CA ASN A 58 -25.83 10.21 -3.76
C ASN A 58 -26.56 9.52 -4.94
N GLY A 59 -26.59 8.18 -5.03
CA GLY A 59 -27.23 7.47 -6.15
C GLY A 59 -27.33 5.94 -6.11
N GLN A 60 -27.00 5.31 -4.97
CA GLN A 60 -27.14 3.89 -4.56
C GLN A 60 -26.28 2.81 -5.25
N ILE A 61 -25.28 2.26 -4.52
CA ILE A 61 -25.07 0.81 -4.17
C ILE A 61 -24.12 0.68 -2.94
N LYS A 62 -24.62 0.20 -1.77
CA LYS A 62 -23.82 -0.33 -0.63
C LYS A 62 -23.43 -1.79 -0.91
N SER A 63 -22.30 -2.38 -0.49
CA SER A 63 -21.28 -2.08 0.53
C SER A 63 -19.92 -2.69 0.12
N ILE A 64 -18.82 -1.95 0.30
CA ILE A 64 -17.50 -2.56 0.47
C ILE A 64 -17.18 -2.44 1.95
N GLU A 65 -17.15 -3.56 2.67
CA GLU A 65 -16.58 -3.61 4.01
C GLU A 65 -15.10 -3.25 3.88
N THR A 66 -14.73 -2.05 4.30
CA THR A 66 -13.32 -1.69 4.46
C THR A 66 -12.71 -2.71 5.39
N ILE A 67 -11.83 -3.58 4.87
CA ILE A 67 -10.96 -4.39 5.72
C ILE A 67 -10.04 -3.37 6.39
N GLU A 68 -10.45 -2.87 7.56
CA GLU A 68 -9.51 -2.33 8.51
C GLU A 68 -8.54 -3.48 8.81
N ASN A 69 -7.38 -3.47 8.16
CA ASN A 69 -6.24 -4.26 8.61
C ASN A 69 -5.81 -3.66 9.95
N THR A 70 -6.55 -3.99 11.01
CA THR A 70 -6.08 -3.86 12.37
C THR A 70 -4.95 -4.86 12.54
N SER A 71 -3.73 -4.41 12.28
CA SER A 71 -2.55 -4.98 12.94
C SER A 71 -2.59 -4.60 14.44
N LYS A 72 -3.56 -5.19 15.15
CA LYS A 72 -3.57 -5.53 16.58
C LYS A 72 -3.81 -7.04 16.53
N ASP A 73 -2.86 -7.90 16.88
CA ASP A 73 -2.32 -8.03 18.23
C ASP A 73 -0.85 -8.52 18.19
N ILE A 74 -0.04 -7.89 19.04
CA ILE A 74 1.14 -8.50 19.68
C ILE A 74 0.65 -9.15 20.96
#